data_AF-A0A9D5EJV4-F1
#
_entry.id   AF-A0A9D5EJV4-F1
#
_cell.length_a   1.000
_cell.length_b   1.000
_cell.length_c   1.000
_cell.angle_alpha   90.00
_cell.angle_beta   90.00
_cell.angle_gamma   90.00
#
_symmetry.space_group_name_H-M   'P 1'
#
loop_
_entity.id
_entity.type
_entity.pdbx_description
1 polymer ?
#
loop_
_entity_poly.entity_id
_entity_poly.type
_entity_poly.pdbx_seq_one_letter_code
_entity_poly.pdbx_strand_id
1 'polypeptide(L)'
;MIGQPGIQSGSTVAYRQVFKQPESVLYFPGGGTIAAAAQDYGNGDPLTLRGGLLMGRVTSTKKWLPSLMGKMITAALTGSGTSITLSTAAALELVRRVGTSGTFKLTGPPAANGTARTVTVTYSAVDTGTGVVTITAVGVNQVEQINFNVASTAGNLQLNVQKTDGTFVTTANIAWNATDATYLANINSALDTATGVVGGIVASAIPATDTDLGIRLTYSGTGYAGLPWTSAEVALFPTSSTAAIYTPITTAVDGRFVVGSFVQPTDGSESPRSTTPSGSGIQMAAANAADVDFPQIPYSGLFDSDQIIDWPTDAGLQTWLMNQLNTAGRFEFDHLLLPA
;
A
#
# COMPACT_ATOMS: atom_id res chain seq x y z
N MET A 1 -27.18 20.08 -35.52
CA MET A 1 -25.85 20.21 -36.15
C MET A 1 -25.29 18.82 -36.32
N ILE A 2 -25.04 18.41 -37.57
CA ILE A 2 -24.41 17.13 -37.92
C ILE A 2 -22.90 17.34 -37.74
N GLY A 3 -22.28 16.62 -36.80
CA GLY A 3 -20.85 16.73 -36.50
C GLY A 3 -19.99 16.21 -37.65
N GLN A 4 -19.11 17.06 -38.17
CA GLN A 4 -18.11 16.64 -39.16
C GLN A 4 -17.06 15.73 -38.48
N PRO A 5 -16.53 14.71 -39.18
CA PRO A 5 -15.37 13.96 -38.71
C PRO A 5 -14.20 14.92 -38.53
N GLY A 6 -13.71 15.10 -37.30
CA GLY A 6 -12.52 15.90 -37.03
C GLY A 6 -11.26 15.16 -37.47
N ILE A 7 -10.36 15.84 -38.18
CA ILE A 7 -9.01 15.33 -38.46
C ILE A 7 -8.26 15.31 -37.13
N GLN A 8 -7.94 14.12 -36.64
CA GLN A 8 -7.07 13.93 -35.49
C GLN A 8 -5.61 13.96 -35.95
N SER A 9 -4.71 14.44 -35.08
CA SER A 9 -3.27 14.31 -35.30
C SER A 9 -2.92 12.82 -35.47
N GLY A 10 -2.09 12.50 -36.47
CA GLY A 10 -1.63 11.13 -36.68
C GLY A 10 -0.92 10.60 -35.43
N SER A 11 -1.44 9.52 -34.86
CA SER A 11 -0.80 8.82 -33.75
C SER A 11 0.12 7.73 -34.31
N THR A 12 1.36 7.67 -33.84
CA THR A 12 2.27 6.58 -34.20
C THR A 12 2.03 5.42 -33.25
N VAL A 13 1.62 4.28 -33.81
CA VAL A 13 1.30 3.09 -33.03
C VAL A 13 2.47 2.11 -33.12
N ALA A 14 3.08 1.78 -31.98
CA ALA A 14 4.16 0.82 -31.90
C ALA A 14 3.59 -0.59 -31.64
N TYR A 15 3.90 -1.54 -32.53
CA TYR A 15 3.57 -2.94 -32.30
C TYR A 15 4.36 -3.48 -31.10
N ARG A 16 3.68 -4.15 -30.17
CA ARG A 16 4.31 -4.81 -29.01
C ARG A 16 4.09 -6.32 -29.10
N GLN A 17 5.18 -7.08 -29.02
CA GLN A 17 5.14 -8.53 -28.93
C GLN A 17 5.17 -8.94 -27.46
N VAL A 18 3.99 -9.07 -26.85
CA VAL A 18 3.82 -9.34 -25.41
C VAL A 18 4.24 -10.76 -25.03
N PHE A 19 4.18 -11.70 -25.99
CA PHE A 19 4.49 -13.10 -25.78
C PHE A 19 5.68 -13.54 -26.64
N LYS A 20 6.64 -14.27 -26.05
CA LYS A 20 7.81 -14.80 -26.79
C LYS A 20 7.41 -15.83 -27.85
N GLN A 21 6.34 -16.59 -27.59
CA GLN A 21 5.77 -17.61 -28.48
C GLN A 21 4.31 -17.27 -28.79
N PRO A 22 4.05 -16.34 -29.74
CA PRO A 22 2.70 -15.86 -30.04
C PRO A 22 1.74 -16.97 -30.48
N GLU A 23 2.25 -18.05 -31.07
CA GLU A 23 1.50 -19.22 -31.51
C GLU A 23 0.96 -20.09 -30.36
N SER A 24 1.52 -19.96 -29.16
CA SER A 24 1.15 -20.77 -27.98
C SER A 24 0.23 -20.02 -27.00
N VAL A 25 -0.22 -18.82 -27.38
CA VAL A 25 -1.14 -18.02 -26.58
C VAL A 25 -2.55 -18.58 -26.69
N LEU A 26 -3.19 -18.83 -25.54
CA LEU A 26 -4.59 -19.21 -25.49
C LEU A 26 -5.43 -18.02 -25.03
N TYR A 27 -6.62 -17.89 -25.64
CA TYR A 27 -7.55 -16.79 -25.40
C TYR A 27 -8.86 -17.30 -24.80
N PHE A 28 -9.48 -16.51 -23.92
CA PHE A 28 -10.77 -16.88 -23.34
C PHE A 28 -11.82 -17.04 -24.43
N PRO A 29 -12.59 -18.15 -24.43
CA PRO A 29 -13.64 -18.34 -25.41
C PRO A 29 -14.74 -17.28 -25.22
N GLY A 30 -15.12 -16.62 -26.31
CA GLY A 30 -16.17 -15.58 -26.31
C GLY A 30 -15.69 -14.18 -25.92
N GLY A 31 -14.40 -13.98 -25.63
CA GLY A 31 -13.85 -12.65 -25.35
C GLY A 31 -14.50 -11.96 -24.14
N GLY A 32 -14.60 -10.63 -24.19
CA GLY A 32 -15.25 -9.83 -23.17
C GLY A 32 -15.50 -8.41 -23.65
N THR A 33 -15.82 -7.51 -22.73
CA THR A 33 -16.09 -6.10 -23.08
C THR A 33 -15.19 -5.20 -22.28
N ILE A 34 -14.44 -4.33 -22.96
CA ILE A 34 -13.68 -3.24 -22.33
C ILE A 34 -14.66 -2.10 -22.06
N ALA A 35 -14.67 -1.61 -20.81
CA ALA A 35 -15.54 -0.51 -20.46
C ALA A 35 -15.12 0.77 -21.19
N ALA A 36 -16.11 1.59 -21.55
CA ALA A 36 -15.91 2.87 -22.22
C ALA A 36 -14.88 3.78 -21.51
N ALA A 37 -14.79 3.66 -20.18
CA ALA A 37 -13.88 4.43 -19.35
C ALA A 37 -12.42 3.94 -19.35
N ALA A 38 -12.02 2.96 -20.16
CA ALA A 38 -10.64 2.48 -20.20
C ALA A 38 -9.69 3.49 -20.85
N GLN A 39 -8.54 3.74 -20.23
CA GLN A 39 -7.46 4.55 -20.79
C GLN A 39 -6.09 4.01 -20.41
N ASP A 40 -5.12 4.14 -21.31
CA ASP A 40 -3.72 3.87 -21.05
C ASP A 40 -3.00 5.18 -20.72
N TYR A 41 -2.94 5.50 -19.42
CA TYR A 41 -2.40 6.76 -18.92
C TYR A 41 -0.93 7.00 -19.33
N GLY A 42 -0.17 5.93 -19.58
CA GLY A 42 1.24 6.01 -19.98
C GLY A 42 1.46 6.15 -21.48
N ASN A 43 0.38 6.21 -22.27
CA ASN A 43 0.43 6.36 -23.72
C ASN A 43 0.21 7.81 -24.15
N GLY A 44 0.90 8.24 -25.22
CA GLY A 44 0.70 9.57 -25.81
C GLY A 44 -0.71 9.76 -26.39
N ASP A 45 -1.33 8.66 -26.83
CA ASP A 45 -2.76 8.56 -27.09
C ASP A 45 -3.43 7.66 -26.04
N PRO A 46 -4.02 8.23 -24.99
CA PRO A 46 -4.62 7.45 -23.90
C PRO A 46 -5.80 6.58 -24.32
N LEU A 47 -6.40 6.83 -25.49
CA LEU A 47 -7.50 6.01 -26.03
C LEU A 47 -7.00 4.78 -26.78
N THR A 48 -5.70 4.65 -27.02
CA THR A 48 -5.11 3.42 -27.57
C THR A 48 -4.53 2.60 -26.41
N LEU A 49 -5.16 1.48 -26.07
CA LEU A 49 -4.65 0.55 -25.07
C LEU A 49 -3.51 -0.27 -25.68
N ARG A 50 -2.26 0.05 -25.34
CA ARG A 50 -1.08 -0.64 -25.88
C ARG A 50 -1.06 -2.12 -25.49
N GLY A 51 -0.45 -2.97 -26.30
CA GLY A 51 -0.23 -4.38 -25.95
C GLY A 51 0.57 -4.54 -24.66
N GLY A 52 0.17 -5.47 -23.80
CA GLY A 52 0.80 -5.72 -22.50
C GLY A 52 0.27 -4.86 -21.35
N LEU A 53 -0.77 -4.06 -21.58
CA LEU A 53 -1.46 -3.31 -20.52
C LEU A 53 -2.18 -4.28 -19.60
N LEU A 54 -1.94 -4.18 -18.29
CA LEU A 54 -2.57 -5.03 -17.28
C LEU A 54 -4.07 -4.72 -17.17
N MET A 55 -4.90 -5.74 -17.33
CA MET A 55 -6.36 -5.62 -17.33
C MET A 55 -6.99 -6.45 -16.20
N GLY A 56 -7.99 -5.86 -15.55
CA GLY A 56 -8.79 -6.50 -14.51
C GLY A 56 -10.27 -6.33 -14.77
N ARG A 57 -11.08 -7.06 -14.02
CA ARG A 57 -12.53 -7.12 -14.23
C ARG A 57 -13.28 -6.38 -13.13
N VAL A 58 -14.03 -5.36 -13.51
CA VAL A 58 -14.88 -4.59 -12.59
C VAL A 58 -15.91 -5.52 -11.93
N THR A 59 -16.07 -5.41 -10.61
CA THR A 59 -16.92 -6.32 -9.83
C THR A 59 -18.39 -6.21 -10.24
N SER A 60 -18.90 -5.00 -10.43
CA SER A 60 -20.32 -4.74 -10.72
C SER A 60 -20.68 -4.98 -12.18
N THR A 61 -19.94 -4.35 -13.11
CA THR A 61 -20.28 -4.38 -14.55
C THR A 61 -19.73 -5.60 -15.27
N LYS A 62 -18.77 -6.31 -14.66
CA LYS A 62 -18.04 -7.45 -15.27
C LYS A 62 -17.28 -7.07 -16.54
N LYS A 63 -17.12 -5.77 -16.83
CA LYS A 63 -16.31 -5.25 -17.93
C LYS A 63 -14.84 -5.17 -17.52
N TRP A 64 -13.97 -5.10 -18.52
CA TRP A 64 -12.54 -4.98 -18.35
C TRP A 64 -12.10 -3.52 -18.30
N LEU A 65 -11.20 -3.22 -17.39
CA LEU A 65 -10.53 -1.92 -17.27
C LEU A 65 -9.04 -2.14 -16.94
N PRO A 66 -8.17 -1.19 -17.28
CA PRO A 66 -6.80 -1.19 -16.82
C PRO A 66 -6.75 -1.30 -15.29
N SER A 67 -5.92 -2.22 -14.80
CA SER A 67 -5.81 -2.53 -13.37
C SER A 67 -4.99 -1.51 -12.58
N LEU A 68 -4.13 -0.77 -13.27
CA LEU A 68 -3.25 0.22 -12.67
C LEU A 68 -3.68 1.61 -13.15
N MET A 69 -3.70 2.57 -12.23
CA MET A 69 -3.83 4.00 -12.53
C MET A 69 -2.47 4.70 -12.49
N GLY A 70 -1.45 4.06 -11.94
CA GLY A 70 -0.12 4.63 -11.78
C GLY A 70 0.79 3.78 -10.90
N LYS A 71 2.01 4.29 -10.70
CA LYS A 71 2.98 3.80 -9.72
C LYS A 71 3.65 4.97 -9.01
N MET A 72 4.12 4.74 -7.80
CA MET A 72 4.90 5.73 -7.05
C MET A 72 6.28 5.95 -7.70
N ILE A 73 6.70 7.19 -7.92
CA ILE A 73 7.92 7.49 -8.72
C ILE A 73 9.08 8.17 -7.98
N THR A 74 8.85 8.87 -6.86
CA THR A 74 9.89 9.73 -6.27
C THR A 74 10.59 9.12 -5.05
N ALA A 75 9.82 8.72 -4.03
CA ALA A 75 10.35 8.24 -2.76
C ALA A 75 9.47 7.16 -2.16
N ALA A 76 10.07 6.28 -1.36
CA ALA A 76 9.34 5.31 -0.57
C ALA A 76 8.42 6.04 0.41
N LEU A 77 7.19 5.55 0.58
CA LEU A 77 6.30 6.04 1.63
C LEU A 77 6.88 5.62 2.97
N THR A 78 7.03 6.57 3.88
CA THR A 78 7.41 6.30 5.27
C THR A 78 6.18 5.89 6.09
N GLY A 79 6.38 5.31 7.28
CA GLY A 79 5.28 4.85 8.13
C GLY A 79 4.22 5.93 8.44
N SER A 80 4.63 7.20 8.48
CA SER A 80 3.77 8.36 8.75
C SER A 80 3.63 9.32 7.57
N GLY A 81 4.00 8.90 6.37
CA GLY A 81 3.95 9.77 5.18
C GLY A 81 2.52 10.14 4.81
N THR A 82 2.31 11.40 4.43
CA THR A 82 1.00 11.96 4.06
C THR A 82 0.90 12.35 2.58
N SER A 83 1.89 11.95 1.78
CA SER A 83 1.89 12.17 0.35
C SER A 83 2.60 11.06 -0.41
N ILE A 84 2.14 10.82 -1.62
CA ILE A 84 2.85 10.05 -2.63
C ILE A 84 2.96 10.88 -3.91
N THR A 85 3.91 10.55 -4.77
CA THR A 85 4.06 11.19 -6.08
C THR A 85 3.90 10.16 -7.18
N LEU A 86 2.99 10.45 -8.09
CA LEU A 86 2.75 9.73 -9.35
C LEU A 86 3.31 10.56 -10.51
N SER A 87 3.31 10.00 -11.72
CA SER A 87 3.47 10.85 -12.91
C SER A 87 2.23 11.75 -13.08
N THR A 88 2.38 12.87 -13.78
CA THR A 88 1.25 13.78 -14.06
C THR A 88 0.11 13.07 -14.80
N ALA A 89 0.44 12.19 -15.74
CA ALA A 89 -0.55 11.40 -16.46
C ALA A 89 -1.27 10.38 -15.55
N ALA A 90 -0.55 9.74 -14.63
CA ALA A 90 -1.16 8.84 -13.64
C ALA A 90 -2.05 9.60 -12.64
N ALA A 91 -1.66 10.80 -12.23
CA ALA A 91 -2.47 11.66 -11.37
C ALA A 91 -3.76 12.12 -12.09
N LEU A 92 -3.68 12.46 -13.37
CA LEU A 92 -4.86 12.73 -14.20
C LEU A 92 -5.79 11.52 -14.29
N GLU A 93 -5.22 10.33 -14.48
CA GLU A 93 -5.99 9.08 -14.52
C GLU A 93 -6.68 8.79 -13.18
N LEU A 94 -6.00 8.96 -12.05
CA LEU A 94 -6.61 8.86 -10.72
C LEU A 94 -7.81 9.80 -10.57
N VAL A 95 -7.65 11.08 -10.96
CA VAL A 95 -8.73 12.07 -10.88
C VAL A 95 -9.90 11.70 -11.78
N ARG A 96 -9.62 11.21 -12.99
CA ARG A 96 -10.66 10.81 -13.94
C ARG A 96 -11.45 9.60 -13.46
N ARG A 97 -10.77 8.62 -12.85
CA ARG A 97 -11.34 7.32 -12.52
C ARG A 97 -11.98 7.26 -11.14
N VAL A 98 -11.49 8.08 -10.20
CA VAL A 98 -11.96 8.09 -8.80
C VAL A 98 -12.43 9.48 -8.37
N GLY A 99 -11.72 10.54 -8.77
CA GLY A 99 -12.04 11.93 -8.42
C GLY A 99 -10.87 12.67 -7.78
N THR A 100 -11.07 13.93 -7.43
CA THR A 100 -10.04 14.76 -6.75
C THR A 100 -9.83 14.37 -5.28
N SER A 101 -10.74 13.59 -4.71
CA SER A 101 -10.64 12.94 -3.40
C SER A 101 -11.31 11.56 -3.45
N GLY A 102 -11.00 10.66 -2.51
CA GLY A 102 -11.59 9.33 -2.46
C GLY A 102 -10.66 8.28 -1.87
N THR A 103 -10.74 7.06 -2.40
CA THR A 103 -9.87 5.95 -2.00
C THR A 103 -9.28 5.23 -3.21
N PHE A 104 -8.06 4.73 -3.07
CA PHE A 104 -7.41 3.82 -4.01
C PHE A 104 -6.73 2.68 -3.24
N LYS A 105 -6.31 1.62 -3.93
CA LYS A 105 -5.46 0.57 -3.36
C LYS A 105 -4.00 0.84 -3.70
N LEU A 106 -3.15 0.79 -2.68
CA LEU A 106 -1.71 0.84 -2.82
C LEU A 106 -1.15 -0.57 -2.64
N THR A 107 -0.43 -1.06 -3.64
CA THR A 107 0.16 -2.41 -3.62
C THR A 107 1.66 -2.36 -3.83
N GLY A 108 2.39 -2.89 -2.86
CA GLY A 108 3.85 -2.95 -2.87
C GLY A 108 4.39 -3.47 -1.55
N PRO A 109 5.67 -3.86 -1.49
CA PRO A 109 6.26 -4.27 -0.23
C PRO A 109 6.66 -3.07 0.64
N PRO A 110 6.72 -3.26 1.97
CA PRO A 110 7.19 -2.22 2.90
C PRO A 110 8.70 -1.97 2.85
N ALA A 111 9.46 -2.91 2.28
CA ALA A 111 10.89 -2.85 2.06
C ALA A 111 11.24 -3.49 0.71
N ALA A 112 12.36 -3.10 0.10
CA ALA A 112 12.78 -3.62 -1.20
C ALA A 112 12.92 -5.15 -1.15
N ASN A 113 12.39 -5.83 -2.18
CA ASN A 113 12.29 -7.28 -2.30
C ASN A 113 11.51 -7.98 -1.17
N GLY A 114 10.78 -7.22 -0.35
CA GLY A 114 9.91 -7.77 0.69
C GLY A 114 8.63 -8.38 0.11
N THR A 115 7.81 -9.00 0.95
CA THR A 115 6.50 -9.49 0.55
C THR A 115 5.57 -8.31 0.23
N ALA A 116 5.02 -8.29 -1.00
CA ALA A 116 4.05 -7.27 -1.37
C ALA A 116 2.76 -7.40 -0.54
N ARG A 117 2.18 -6.25 -0.22
CA ARG A 117 0.90 -6.14 0.47
C ARG A 117 0.02 -5.09 -0.21
N THR A 118 -1.27 -5.14 0.08
CA THR A 118 -2.25 -4.19 -0.45
C THR A 118 -2.95 -3.49 0.70
N VAL A 119 -3.00 -2.16 0.66
CA VAL A 119 -3.74 -1.34 1.62
C VAL A 119 -4.65 -0.36 0.88
N THR A 120 -5.86 -0.16 1.38
CA THR A 120 -6.74 0.91 0.89
C THR A 120 -6.31 2.23 1.51
N VAL A 121 -5.98 3.20 0.66
CA VAL A 121 -5.50 4.53 1.04
C VAL A 121 -6.59 5.56 0.75
N THR A 122 -6.89 6.39 1.74
CA THR A 122 -7.76 7.56 1.59
C THR A 122 -6.94 8.77 1.19
N TYR A 123 -7.43 9.54 0.22
CA TYR A 123 -6.78 10.76 -0.25
C TYR A 123 -7.76 11.93 -0.32
N SER A 124 -7.25 13.13 -0.09
CA SER A 124 -8.05 14.35 0.02
C SER A 124 -7.81 15.35 -1.10
N ALA A 125 -6.69 15.23 -1.81
CA ALA A 125 -6.35 16.10 -2.93
C ALA A 125 -5.38 15.41 -3.90
N VAL A 126 -5.42 15.85 -5.16
CA VAL A 126 -4.49 15.47 -6.22
C VAL A 126 -4.06 16.74 -6.96
N ASP A 127 -2.75 16.99 -7.01
CA ASP A 127 -2.16 17.98 -7.91
C ASP A 127 -1.76 17.27 -9.20
N THR A 128 -2.53 17.47 -10.27
CA THR A 128 -2.30 16.85 -11.57
C THR A 128 -1.15 17.49 -12.36
N GLY A 129 -0.67 18.67 -11.95
CA GLY A 129 0.48 19.34 -12.53
C GLY A 129 1.81 18.81 -12.00
N THR A 130 1.85 18.40 -10.73
CA THR A 130 3.07 17.84 -10.09
C THR A 130 3.00 16.33 -9.86
N GLY A 131 1.80 15.74 -9.92
CA GLY A 131 1.55 14.33 -9.62
C GLY A 131 1.47 14.00 -8.12
N VAL A 132 1.49 15.01 -7.24
CA VAL A 132 1.40 14.81 -5.79
C VAL A 132 -0.02 14.47 -5.39
N VAL A 133 -0.19 13.38 -4.65
CA VAL A 133 -1.45 12.96 -4.05
C VAL A 133 -1.34 13.10 -2.54
N THR A 134 -2.22 13.89 -1.93
CA THR A 134 -2.29 14.07 -0.48
C THR A 134 -3.11 12.95 0.12
N ILE A 135 -2.48 12.11 0.94
CA ILE A 135 -3.09 10.93 1.55
C ILE A 135 -3.17 11.08 3.07
N THR A 136 -4.14 10.39 3.66
CA THR A 136 -4.09 10.10 5.09
C THR A 136 -2.94 9.14 5.35
N ALA A 137 -2.19 9.36 6.44
CA ALA A 137 -1.10 8.46 6.83
C ALA A 137 -1.62 7.02 6.93
N VAL A 138 -0.93 6.10 6.25
CA VAL A 138 -1.35 4.70 6.15
C VAL A 138 -0.95 3.92 7.39
N GLY A 139 0.18 4.29 8.00
CA GLY A 139 0.67 3.60 9.18
C GLY A 139 -0.08 3.99 10.44
N VAL A 140 -0.33 2.98 11.27
CA VAL A 140 -0.92 3.13 12.60
C VAL A 140 0.07 2.53 13.58
N ASN A 141 0.46 3.30 14.60
CA ASN A 141 1.32 2.78 15.66
C ASN A 141 0.52 1.83 16.56
N GLN A 142 1.18 0.83 17.11
CA GLN A 142 0.60 0.08 18.22
C GLN A 142 0.47 1.02 19.42
N VAL A 143 -0.70 0.99 20.05
CA VAL A 143 -0.99 1.71 21.28
C VAL A 143 -1.63 0.73 22.24
N GLU A 144 -1.15 0.72 23.47
CA GLU A 144 -1.70 -0.09 24.54
C GLU A 144 -1.82 0.71 25.82
N GLN A 145 -2.68 0.22 26.70
CA GLN A 145 -2.97 0.84 27.97
C GLN A 145 -2.71 -0.17 29.08
N ILE A 146 -1.99 0.27 30.10
CA ILE A 146 -1.71 -0.48 31.32
C ILE A 146 -2.45 0.22 32.44
N ASN A 147 -3.48 -0.42 32.99
CA ASN A 147 -4.23 0.08 34.13
C ASN A 147 -3.84 -0.70 35.38
N PHE A 148 -3.40 -0.01 36.43
CA PHE A 148 -3.14 -0.63 37.72
C PHE A 148 -4.46 -0.92 38.45
N ASN A 149 -4.45 -1.95 39.29
CA ASN A 149 -5.64 -2.34 40.05
C ASN A 149 -6.06 -1.33 41.12
N VAL A 150 -5.12 -0.51 41.61
CA VAL A 150 -5.35 0.58 42.56
C VAL A 150 -4.44 1.76 42.22
N ALA A 151 -4.77 2.93 42.75
CA ALA A 151 -3.91 4.11 42.63
C ALA A 151 -2.61 3.89 43.41
N SER A 152 -1.49 4.14 42.74
CA SER A 152 -0.16 3.92 43.28
C SER A 152 0.27 5.10 44.13
N THR A 153 0.85 4.87 45.31
CA THR A 153 1.12 5.95 46.28
C THR A 153 2.59 6.28 46.49
N ALA A 154 3.50 5.41 46.05
CA ALA A 154 4.96 5.57 46.19
C ALA A 154 5.70 4.46 45.40
N GLY A 155 7.01 4.31 45.64
CA GLY A 155 7.80 3.16 45.21
C GLY A 155 8.41 3.31 43.83
N ASN A 156 8.65 2.17 43.17
CA ASN A 156 9.26 2.12 41.83
C ASN A 156 8.42 1.27 40.89
N LEU A 157 8.33 1.69 39.64
CA LEU A 157 7.85 0.89 38.53
C LEU A 157 9.04 0.30 37.75
N GLN A 158 8.90 -0.91 37.24
CA GLN A 158 9.74 -1.43 36.16
C GLN A 158 8.86 -2.04 35.07
N LEU A 159 9.25 -1.82 33.82
CA LEU A 159 8.57 -2.37 32.65
C LEU A 159 9.50 -3.34 31.93
N ASN A 160 8.98 -4.50 31.55
CA ASN A 160 9.61 -5.41 30.60
C ASN A 160 9.06 -5.10 29.20
N VAL A 161 9.94 -4.77 28.26
CA VAL A 161 9.58 -4.34 26.91
C VAL A 161 10.42 -5.05 25.86
N GLN A 162 9.86 -5.23 24.67
CA GLN A 162 10.57 -5.79 23.53
C GLN A 162 11.43 -4.72 22.83
N LYS A 163 12.66 -5.08 22.47
CA LYS A 163 13.58 -4.30 21.63
C LYS A 163 13.32 -4.55 20.15
N THR A 164 13.83 -3.67 19.30
CA THR A 164 13.72 -3.79 17.83
C THR A 164 14.41 -5.02 17.26
N ASP A 165 15.35 -5.62 17.99
CA ASP A 165 16.02 -6.89 17.66
C ASP A 165 15.22 -8.14 18.11
N GLY A 166 14.04 -7.94 18.71
CA GLY A 166 13.15 -9.00 19.19
C GLY A 166 13.45 -9.49 20.61
N THR A 167 14.56 -9.09 21.22
CA THR A 167 14.89 -9.44 22.62
C THR A 167 14.07 -8.60 23.62
N PHE A 168 14.03 -9.02 24.88
CA PHE A 168 13.34 -8.29 25.95
C PHE A 168 14.33 -7.63 26.90
N VAL A 169 13.95 -6.47 27.42
CA VAL A 169 14.71 -5.70 28.40
C VAL A 169 13.78 -5.17 29.49
N THR A 170 14.26 -5.24 30.73
CA THR A 170 13.58 -4.61 31.87
C THR A 170 14.19 -3.25 32.13
N THR A 171 13.36 -2.22 32.30
CA THR A 171 13.82 -0.87 32.65
C THR A 171 14.52 -0.86 34.01
N ALA A 172 15.38 0.13 34.24
CA ALA A 172 15.79 0.47 35.61
C ALA A 172 14.58 0.89 36.46
N ASN A 173 14.79 1.03 37.77
CA ASN A 173 13.75 1.53 38.68
C ASN A 173 13.27 2.92 38.25
N ILE A 174 11.97 3.02 37.96
CA ILE A 174 11.29 4.27 37.65
C ILE A 174 10.67 4.77 38.95
N ALA A 175 11.29 5.77 39.58
CA ALA A 175 10.76 6.33 40.81
C ALA A 175 9.39 6.96 40.57
N TRP A 176 8.41 6.53 41.39
CA TRP A 176 7.08 7.14 41.42
C TRP A 176 7.18 8.63 41.76
N ASN A 177 6.28 9.43 41.18
CA ASN A 177 6.16 10.84 41.50
C ASN A 177 4.69 11.25 41.51
N ALA A 178 4.30 12.05 42.51
CA ALA A 178 2.95 12.59 42.63
C ALA A 178 2.57 13.56 41.51
N THR A 179 3.55 14.07 40.76
CA THR A 179 3.32 14.91 39.58
C THR A 179 3.36 14.05 38.34
N ASP A 180 2.21 13.87 37.68
CA ASP A 180 2.04 13.11 36.45
C ASP A 180 3.11 13.40 35.39
N ALA A 181 3.37 14.68 35.15
CA ALA A 181 4.38 15.10 34.17
C ALA A 181 5.79 14.58 34.51
N THR A 182 6.16 14.62 35.80
CA THR A 182 7.45 14.11 36.28
C THR A 182 7.49 12.60 36.21
N TYR A 183 6.40 11.92 36.57
CA TYR A 183 6.35 10.46 36.52
C TYR A 183 6.44 9.94 35.08
N LEU A 184 5.69 10.54 34.14
CA LEU A 184 5.78 10.24 32.71
C LEU A 184 7.18 10.52 32.15
N ALA A 185 7.83 11.62 32.56
CA ALA A 185 9.20 11.91 32.14
C ALA A 185 10.19 10.83 32.64
N ASN A 186 10.03 10.37 33.89
CA ASN A 186 10.84 9.27 34.43
C ASN A 186 10.63 7.98 33.65
N ILE A 187 9.38 7.64 33.32
CA ILE A 187 9.05 6.43 32.55
C ILE A 187 9.68 6.49 31.16
N ASN A 188 9.50 7.60 30.43
CA ASN A 188 10.07 7.76 29.09
C ASN A 188 11.59 7.68 29.09
N SER A 189 12.26 8.35 30.04
CA SER A 189 13.73 8.28 30.17
C SER A 189 14.24 6.85 30.41
N ALA A 190 13.52 6.08 31.22
CA ALA A 190 13.87 4.69 31.49
C ALA A 190 13.61 3.76 30.28
N LEU A 191 12.52 3.97 29.53
CA LEU A 191 12.23 3.26 28.29
C LEU A 191 13.29 3.54 27.21
N ASP A 192 13.64 4.81 27.02
CA ASP A 192 14.67 5.23 26.06
C ASP A 192 16.03 4.59 26.40
N THR A 193 16.41 4.60 27.68
CA THR A 193 17.65 3.99 28.16
C THR A 193 17.65 2.47 27.97
N ALA A 194 16.55 1.79 28.32
CA ALA A 194 16.45 0.33 28.24
C ALA A 194 16.44 -0.18 26.78
N THR A 195 15.69 0.50 25.91
CA THR A 195 15.57 0.11 24.50
C THR A 195 16.75 0.59 23.66
N GLY A 196 17.46 1.64 24.11
CA GLY A 196 18.49 2.33 23.33
C GLY A 196 17.91 3.22 22.22
N VAL A 197 16.60 3.47 22.22
CA VAL A 197 15.90 4.24 21.18
C VAL A 197 15.11 5.36 21.83
N VAL A 198 15.60 6.60 21.66
CA VAL A 198 14.90 7.79 22.16
C VAL A 198 13.54 7.94 21.49
N GLY A 199 12.48 7.99 22.29
CA GLY A 199 11.10 8.07 21.82
C GLY A 199 10.62 6.83 21.08
N GLY A 200 11.29 5.68 21.24
CA GLY A 200 10.91 4.39 20.67
C GLY A 200 9.50 3.99 21.10
N ILE A 201 9.34 3.88 22.42
CA ILE A 201 8.07 3.61 23.11
C ILE A 201 7.79 4.82 24.00
N VAL A 202 6.70 5.52 23.73
CA VAL A 202 6.34 6.76 24.44
C VAL A 202 5.21 6.49 25.42
N ALA A 203 5.46 6.74 26.70
CA ALA A 203 4.46 6.75 27.76
C ALA A 203 3.75 8.10 27.84
N SER A 204 2.42 8.06 27.92
CA SER A 204 1.55 9.22 28.09
C SER A 204 0.41 8.92 29.06
N ALA A 205 -0.23 9.99 29.56
CA ALA A 205 -1.39 9.87 30.44
C ALA A 205 -2.58 9.22 29.71
N ILE A 206 -3.37 8.47 30.46
CA ILE A 206 -4.67 7.97 29.99
C ILE A 206 -5.68 9.12 30.10
N PRO A 207 -6.45 9.47 29.05
CA PRO A 207 -7.43 10.54 29.15
C PRO A 207 -8.42 10.34 30.31
N ALA A 208 -8.59 11.38 31.12
CA ALA A 208 -9.47 11.39 32.30
C ALA A 208 -9.15 10.33 33.36
N THR A 209 -7.93 9.80 33.38
CA THR A 209 -7.43 8.88 34.42
C THR A 209 -6.10 9.42 34.92
N ASP A 210 -5.89 9.37 36.24
CA ASP A 210 -4.63 9.76 36.87
C ASP A 210 -3.51 8.78 36.48
N THR A 211 -2.29 9.29 36.31
CA THR A 211 -1.12 8.49 35.93
C THR A 211 -0.75 7.46 37.01
N ASP A 212 -1.16 7.68 38.25
CA ASP A 212 -1.00 6.71 39.34
C ASP A 212 -1.89 5.45 39.22
N LEU A 213 -2.92 5.49 38.37
CA LEU A 213 -3.83 4.40 38.02
C LEU A 213 -3.50 3.73 36.68
N GLY A 214 -2.56 4.28 35.91
CA GLY A 214 -2.12 3.66 34.67
C GLY A 214 -1.49 4.61 33.67
N ILE A 215 -0.97 4.01 32.60
CA ILE A 215 -0.30 4.70 31.51
C ILE A 215 -0.72 4.15 30.15
N ARG A 216 -0.54 4.97 29.12
CA ARG A 216 -0.66 4.58 27.72
C ARG A 216 0.72 4.53 27.09
N LEU A 217 1.06 3.42 26.44
CA LEU A 217 2.29 3.25 25.69
C LEU A 217 1.98 3.33 24.19
N THR A 218 2.75 4.13 23.46
CA THR A 218 2.67 4.28 22.00
C THR A 218 4.00 3.90 21.37
N TYR A 219 3.98 2.93 20.46
CA TYR A 219 5.16 2.42 19.77
C TYR A 219 5.37 3.21 18.47
N SER A 220 6.08 4.33 18.55
CA SER A 220 6.11 5.36 17.48
C SER A 220 7.50 5.81 17.03
N GLY A 221 8.55 5.45 17.74
CA GLY A 221 9.90 5.88 17.38
C GLY A 221 10.52 5.08 16.25
N THR A 222 11.74 5.46 15.87
CA THR A 222 12.51 4.76 14.83
C THR A 222 12.64 3.28 15.15
N GLY A 223 12.29 2.43 14.19
CA GLY A 223 12.31 0.98 14.37
C GLY A 223 11.07 0.41 15.08
N TYR A 224 10.23 1.23 15.71
CA TYR A 224 8.99 0.85 16.39
C TYR A 224 7.72 1.20 15.59
N ALA A 225 7.71 2.36 14.94
CA ALA A 225 6.53 2.91 14.27
C ALA A 225 5.89 1.96 13.25
N GLY A 226 4.57 1.82 13.32
CA GLY A 226 3.79 1.00 12.39
C GLY A 226 4.06 -0.51 12.46
N LEU A 227 4.85 -1.00 13.41
CA LEU A 227 5.17 -2.42 13.55
C LEU A 227 4.44 -3.05 14.73
N PRO A 228 4.08 -4.35 14.65
CA PRO A 228 3.51 -5.07 15.77
C PRO A 228 4.60 -5.41 16.79
N TRP A 229 4.28 -5.29 18.07
CA TRP A 229 5.16 -5.55 19.20
C TRP A 229 4.46 -6.43 20.23
N THR A 230 5.23 -7.26 20.93
CA THR A 230 4.73 -7.87 22.15
C THR A 230 4.46 -6.78 23.19
N SER A 231 3.28 -6.84 23.82
CA SER A 231 2.87 -5.87 24.83
C SER A 231 3.87 -5.77 25.97
N ALA A 232 4.06 -4.56 26.48
CA ALA A 232 4.86 -4.32 27.67
C ALA A 232 4.20 -4.94 28.89
N GLU A 233 5.02 -5.44 29.80
CA GLU A 233 4.56 -6.03 31.06
C GLU A 233 5.16 -5.29 32.26
N VAL A 234 4.39 -5.16 33.33
CA VAL A 234 4.88 -4.60 34.59
C VAL A 234 5.73 -5.67 35.29
N ALA A 235 7.04 -5.43 35.35
CA ALA A 235 8.00 -6.29 36.03
C ALA A 235 8.06 -6.03 37.53
N LEU A 236 7.87 -4.77 37.94
CA LEU A 236 7.77 -4.35 39.34
C LEU A 236 6.66 -3.32 39.47
N PHE A 237 5.72 -3.56 40.36
CA PHE A 237 4.64 -2.61 40.65
C PHE A 237 5.10 -1.52 41.62
N PRO A 238 4.67 -0.26 41.41
CA PRO A 238 4.78 0.77 42.44
C PRO A 238 3.93 0.40 43.68
N THR A 239 4.21 1.04 44.80
CA THR A 239 3.57 0.74 46.09
C THR A 239 2.04 0.86 46.00
N SER A 240 1.35 -0.05 46.67
CA SER A 240 -0.12 -0.27 46.69
C SER A 240 -0.63 -1.10 45.52
N SER A 241 -0.09 -0.92 44.32
CA SER A 241 -0.46 -1.70 43.13
C SER A 241 0.13 -3.11 43.18
N THR A 242 -0.64 -4.10 42.75
CA THR A 242 -0.22 -5.51 42.74
C THR A 242 -0.62 -6.26 41.47
N ALA A 243 -1.43 -5.64 40.62
CA ALA A 243 -1.86 -6.20 39.35
C ALA A 243 -2.08 -5.08 38.33
N ALA A 244 -2.02 -5.44 37.05
CA ALA A 244 -2.37 -4.56 35.94
C ALA A 244 -3.29 -5.26 34.95
N ILE A 245 -4.13 -4.47 34.29
CA ILE A 245 -4.94 -4.85 33.14
C ILE A 245 -4.29 -4.23 31.91
N TYR A 246 -4.03 -5.05 30.90
CA TYR A 246 -3.43 -4.65 29.64
C TYR A 246 -4.51 -4.60 28.56
N THR A 247 -4.74 -3.43 27.98
CA THR A 247 -5.77 -3.21 26.97
C THR A 247 -5.13 -2.67 25.68
N PRO A 248 -5.11 -3.44 24.59
CA PRO A 248 -4.76 -2.92 23.27
C PRO A 248 -5.75 -1.83 22.85
N ILE A 249 -5.23 -0.67 22.43
CA ILE A 249 -6.03 0.45 21.91
C ILE A 249 -6.01 0.45 20.39
N THR A 250 -4.83 0.24 19.79
CA THR A 250 -4.66 0.09 18.35
C THR A 250 -3.72 -1.06 18.03
N THR A 251 -4.01 -1.76 16.94
CA THR A 251 -3.08 -2.70 16.32
C THR A 251 -2.22 -1.95 15.33
N ALA A 252 -0.92 -2.26 15.29
CA ALA A 252 -0.03 -1.65 14.34
C ALA A 252 -0.39 -2.00 12.89
N VAL A 253 -0.29 -0.99 12.03
CA VAL A 253 -0.32 -1.14 10.58
C VAL A 253 0.95 -0.51 10.05
N ASP A 254 1.76 -1.28 9.33
CA ASP A 254 2.95 -0.72 8.71
C ASP A 254 2.47 0.31 7.66
N GLY A 255 3.03 1.51 7.62
CA GLY A 255 2.67 2.54 6.63
C GLY A 255 3.60 2.55 5.43
N ARG A 256 4.68 1.77 5.46
CA ARG A 256 5.78 1.88 4.49
C ARG A 256 5.44 1.19 3.17
N PHE A 257 5.89 1.79 2.08
CA PHE A 257 5.82 1.23 0.73
C PHE A 257 7.03 1.68 -0.08
N VAL A 258 7.60 0.80 -0.88
CA VAL A 258 8.73 1.14 -1.76
C VAL A 258 8.31 1.99 -2.96
N VAL A 259 9.26 2.69 -3.57
CA VAL A 259 9.08 3.28 -4.91
C VAL A 259 8.70 2.18 -5.91
N GLY A 260 7.83 2.50 -6.86
CA GLY A 260 7.29 1.54 -7.82
C GLY A 260 6.04 0.81 -7.34
N SER A 261 5.62 0.99 -6.09
CA SER A 261 4.34 0.47 -5.60
C SER A 261 3.18 0.97 -6.47
N PHE A 262 2.26 0.06 -6.79
CA PHE A 262 1.14 0.29 -7.70
C PHE A 262 0.00 1.05 -7.03
N VAL A 263 -0.54 2.02 -7.76
CA VAL A 263 -1.80 2.70 -7.43
C VAL A 263 -2.90 2.11 -8.30
N GLN A 264 -3.91 1.55 -7.64
CA GLN A 264 -4.96 0.74 -8.25
C GLN A 264 -6.34 1.21 -7.80
N PRO A 265 -7.40 1.00 -8.58
CA PRO A 265 -8.74 1.39 -8.19
C PRO A 265 -9.31 0.52 -7.05
N THR A 266 -10.58 0.73 -6.70
CA THR A 266 -11.32 -0.08 -5.72
C THR A 266 -12.62 -0.63 -6.27
N ASP A 267 -12.70 -0.83 -7.58
CA ASP A 267 -13.93 -1.20 -8.31
C ASP A 267 -14.00 -2.69 -8.72
N GLY A 268 -13.00 -3.47 -8.35
CA GLY A 268 -12.77 -4.87 -8.71
C GLY A 268 -11.68 -5.07 -9.77
N SER A 269 -11.39 -4.07 -10.60
CA SER A 269 -10.39 -4.20 -11.66
C SER A 269 -8.95 -4.06 -11.15
N GLU A 270 -8.75 -3.69 -9.89
CA GLU A 270 -7.43 -3.60 -9.25
C GLU A 270 -6.65 -4.92 -9.21
N SER A 271 -7.30 -6.07 -9.39
CA SER A 271 -6.62 -7.36 -9.50
C SER A 271 -6.37 -7.65 -10.98
N PRO A 272 -5.11 -7.58 -11.46
CA PRO A 272 -4.79 -7.97 -12.83
C PRO A 272 -5.17 -9.44 -13.05
N ARG A 273 -5.89 -9.71 -14.13
CA ARG A 273 -6.32 -11.06 -14.51
C ARG A 273 -5.82 -11.47 -15.89
N SER A 274 -5.42 -10.49 -16.70
CA SER A 274 -4.93 -10.66 -18.06
C SER A 274 -4.19 -9.40 -18.50
N THR A 275 -3.77 -9.35 -19.76
CA THR A 275 -3.23 -8.18 -20.43
C THR A 275 -3.99 -7.90 -21.72
N THR A 276 -3.85 -6.72 -22.30
CA THR A 276 -4.08 -6.58 -23.74
C THR A 276 -3.09 -7.47 -24.52
N PRO A 277 -3.51 -8.09 -25.63
CA PRO A 277 -2.69 -9.03 -26.38
C PRO A 277 -1.55 -8.32 -27.13
N SER A 278 -0.64 -9.13 -27.71
CA SER A 278 0.34 -8.62 -28.69
C SER A 278 -0.38 -7.92 -29.84
N GLY A 279 0.19 -6.82 -30.32
CA GLY A 279 -0.43 -6.05 -31.39
C GLY A 279 -0.08 -4.57 -31.37
N SER A 280 -0.76 -3.84 -32.24
CA SER A 280 -0.75 -2.37 -32.29
C SER A 280 -1.65 -1.75 -31.20
N GLY A 281 -2.18 -2.54 -30.27
CA GLY A 281 -3.11 -2.07 -29.25
C GLY A 281 -4.57 -2.03 -29.70
N ILE A 282 -5.45 -1.74 -28.74
CA ILE A 282 -6.91 -1.71 -28.92
C ILE A 282 -7.36 -0.26 -28.84
N GLN A 283 -7.96 0.24 -29.92
CA GLN A 283 -8.52 1.58 -29.97
C GLN A 283 -9.84 1.65 -29.21
N MET A 284 -9.92 2.54 -28.23
CA MET A 284 -11.16 2.87 -27.54
C MET A 284 -12.03 3.82 -28.38
N ALA A 285 -13.34 3.76 -28.18
CA ALA A 285 -14.26 4.69 -28.80
C ALA A 285 -13.88 6.14 -28.44
N ALA A 286 -14.01 7.06 -29.41
CA ALA A 286 -13.68 8.46 -29.22
C ALA A 286 -14.39 9.03 -27.97
N ALA A 287 -13.65 9.84 -27.19
CA ALA A 287 -14.13 10.47 -25.96
C ALA A 287 -14.75 9.49 -24.95
N ASN A 288 -14.32 8.23 -24.90
CA ASN A 288 -14.87 7.22 -23.99
C ASN A 288 -16.39 7.07 -24.15
N ALA A 289 -16.92 7.28 -25.36
CA ALA A 289 -18.36 7.38 -25.59
C ALA A 289 -19.08 6.03 -25.58
N ALA A 290 -18.36 4.92 -25.75
CA ALA A 290 -18.94 3.58 -25.81
C ALA A 290 -17.95 2.51 -25.35
N ASP A 291 -18.51 1.38 -24.91
CA ASP A 291 -17.73 0.18 -24.64
C ASP A 291 -17.15 -0.40 -25.94
N VAL A 292 -16.04 -1.12 -25.83
CA VAL A 292 -15.35 -1.74 -26.96
C VAL A 292 -15.24 -3.24 -26.71
N ASP A 293 -15.33 -4.02 -27.79
CA ASP A 293 -15.16 -5.47 -27.70
C ASP A 293 -13.73 -5.83 -27.29
N PHE A 294 -13.59 -6.87 -26.47
CA PHE A 294 -12.31 -7.46 -26.09
C PHE A 294 -12.22 -8.89 -26.65
N PRO A 295 -12.01 -9.04 -27.97
CA PRO A 295 -12.18 -10.32 -28.63
C PRO A 295 -11.11 -11.35 -28.25
N GLN A 296 -9.90 -10.89 -27.92
CA GLN A 296 -8.74 -11.73 -27.63
C GLN A 296 -8.16 -11.38 -26.26
N ILE A 297 -8.74 -11.98 -25.21
CA ILE A 297 -8.24 -11.86 -23.84
C ILE A 297 -7.29 -13.04 -23.58
N PRO A 298 -5.98 -12.83 -23.49
CA PRO A 298 -5.04 -13.90 -23.17
C PRO A 298 -5.35 -14.50 -21.79
N TYR A 299 -5.17 -15.80 -21.64
CA TYR A 299 -5.17 -16.44 -20.32
C TYR A 299 -4.02 -17.43 -20.14
N SER A 300 -3.20 -17.65 -21.18
CA SER A 300 -2.07 -18.55 -21.16
C SER A 300 -1.03 -18.09 -22.17
N GLY A 301 0.23 -18.40 -21.92
CA GLY A 301 1.35 -18.11 -22.82
C GLY A 301 2.62 -17.74 -22.06
N LEU A 302 3.75 -17.74 -22.77
CA LEU A 302 5.03 -17.28 -22.25
C LEU A 302 5.17 -15.77 -22.45
N PHE A 303 5.04 -15.01 -21.37
CA PHE A 303 5.22 -13.56 -21.39
C PHE A 303 6.68 -13.18 -21.63
N ASP A 304 6.87 -12.15 -22.46
CA ASP A 304 8.04 -11.29 -22.44
C ASP A 304 7.80 -10.20 -21.38
N SER A 305 8.41 -10.35 -20.20
CA SER A 305 8.08 -9.52 -19.03
C SER A 305 8.37 -8.03 -19.27
N ASP A 306 9.38 -7.72 -20.09
CA ASP A 306 9.72 -6.34 -20.49
C ASP A 306 8.67 -5.68 -21.39
N GLN A 307 7.81 -6.50 -22.00
CA GLN A 307 6.72 -6.02 -22.85
C GLN A 307 5.42 -5.80 -22.07
N ILE A 308 5.33 -6.27 -20.82
CA ILE A 308 4.23 -5.93 -19.91
C ILE A 308 4.40 -4.49 -19.44
N ILE A 309 3.34 -3.70 -19.59
CA ILE A 309 3.35 -2.30 -19.19
C ILE A 309 3.35 -2.22 -17.67
N ASP A 310 4.24 -1.37 -17.14
CA ASP A 310 4.48 -1.20 -15.71
C ASP A 310 4.92 -2.48 -14.99
N TRP A 311 5.63 -3.37 -15.70
CA TRP A 311 6.34 -4.46 -15.05
C TRP A 311 7.25 -3.92 -13.93
N PRO A 312 7.12 -4.44 -12.69
CA PRO A 312 7.86 -3.90 -11.56
C PRO A 312 9.30 -4.44 -11.55
N THR A 313 10.25 -3.64 -11.05
CA THR A 313 11.63 -4.08 -10.83
C THR A 313 11.82 -4.79 -9.48
N ASP A 314 10.89 -4.58 -8.53
CA ASP A 314 10.92 -5.20 -7.21
C ASP A 314 10.44 -6.67 -7.28
N ALA A 315 11.25 -7.60 -6.78
CA ALA A 315 10.98 -9.04 -6.88
C ALA A 315 9.71 -9.48 -6.14
N GLY A 316 9.39 -8.82 -5.03
CA GLY A 316 8.17 -9.10 -4.26
C GLY A 316 6.92 -8.67 -5.01
N LEU A 317 6.98 -7.51 -5.65
CA LEU A 317 5.89 -7.00 -6.48
C LEU A 317 5.74 -7.79 -7.80
N GLN A 318 6.85 -8.25 -8.40
CA GLN A 318 6.82 -9.22 -9.51
C GLN A 318 6.08 -10.49 -9.09
N THR A 319 6.49 -11.09 -7.96
CA THR A 319 5.85 -12.28 -7.40
C THR A 319 4.34 -12.08 -7.20
N TRP A 320 3.95 -10.95 -6.63
CA TRP A 320 2.54 -10.61 -6.46
C TRP A 320 1.80 -10.51 -7.79
N LEU A 321 2.36 -9.82 -8.78
CA LEU A 321 1.72 -9.62 -10.08
C LEU A 321 1.55 -10.95 -10.82
N MET A 322 2.57 -11.81 -10.81
CA MET A 322 2.51 -13.16 -11.36
C MET A 322 1.40 -13.99 -10.70
N ASN A 323 1.29 -13.94 -9.37
CA ASN A 323 0.24 -14.63 -8.63
C ASN A 323 -1.16 -14.10 -8.98
N GLN A 324 -1.33 -12.78 -9.17
CA GLN A 324 -2.61 -12.22 -9.60
C GLN A 324 -3.01 -12.69 -11.00
N LEU A 325 -2.09 -12.57 -11.98
CA LEU A 325 -2.33 -13.01 -13.36
C LEU A 325 -2.66 -14.51 -13.41
N ASN A 326 -2.00 -15.33 -12.59
CA ASN A 326 -2.25 -16.77 -12.49
C ASN A 326 -3.37 -17.19 -11.55
N THR A 327 -4.13 -16.24 -10.99
CA THR A 327 -5.38 -16.57 -10.28
C THR A 327 -6.46 -17.07 -11.26
N ALA A 328 -6.47 -16.53 -12.49
CA ALA A 328 -7.39 -16.93 -13.55
C ALA A 328 -6.69 -17.37 -14.84
N GLY A 329 -5.40 -17.08 -14.99
CA GLY A 329 -4.56 -17.49 -16.11
C GLY A 329 -3.63 -18.66 -15.80
N ARG A 330 -2.80 -18.99 -16.79
CA ARG A 330 -1.75 -20.02 -16.80
C ARG A 330 -0.54 -19.47 -17.57
N PHE A 331 -0.06 -18.34 -17.13
CA PHE A 331 1.04 -17.63 -17.73
C PHE A 331 2.38 -18.09 -17.16
N GLU A 332 3.35 -18.20 -18.06
CA GLU A 332 4.76 -18.37 -17.75
C GLU A 332 5.50 -17.05 -18.01
N PHE A 333 6.64 -16.85 -17.34
CA PHE A 333 7.37 -15.59 -17.40
C PHE A 333 8.83 -15.87 -17.77
N ASP A 334 9.33 -15.21 -18.81
CA ASP A 334 10.66 -15.42 -19.38
C ASP A 334 11.80 -15.27 -18.37
N HIS A 335 11.73 -14.30 -17.47
CA HIS A 335 12.78 -14.08 -16.45
C HIS A 335 12.87 -15.18 -15.38
N LEU A 336 11.89 -16.09 -15.30
CA LEU A 336 11.93 -17.28 -14.43
C LEU A 336 12.49 -18.51 -15.13
N LEU A 337 12.58 -18.49 -16.47
CA LEU A 337 13.21 -19.54 -17.24
C LEU A 337 14.71 -19.24 -17.24
N LEU A 338 15.50 -20.11 -16.58
CA LEU A 338 16.96 -19.97 -16.54
C LEU A 338 17.51 -19.73 -17.95
N PRO A 339 18.53 -18.85 -18.12
CA PRO A 339 19.26 -18.80 -19.38
C PRO A 339 19.88 -20.19 -19.59
N ALA A 340 19.49 -20.85 -20.68
CA ALA A 340 20.13 -22.08 -21.14
C ALA A 340 21.62 -21.83 -21.46
#